data_AF-A0A957UGV7-F1
#
_entry.id   AF-A0A957UGV7-F1
#
_cell.length_a   1.000
_cell.length_b   1.000
_cell.length_c   1.000
_cell.angle_alpha   90.00
_cell.angle_beta   90.00
_cell.angle_gamma   90.00
#
_symmetry.space_group_name_H-M   'P 1'
#
loop_
_entity.id
_entity.type
_entity.pdbx_description
1 polymer ?
#
loop_
_entity_poly.entity_id
_entity_poly.type
_entity_poly.pdbx_seq_one_letter_code
_entity_poly.pdbx_strand_id
1 'polypeptide(L)'
;QIDLWFSEPLEATISRAWVVDAAGNELPGGRANVDAADATHMTLQPPDLAPGIYTVVYRTLSQADGHEWLGSFPLTLLNPDGTRPAGLNDSPASAAGRATNDALPTPLEAFSRWLSLMGALLLFGAVNMGWIVAPSARPLQFQQVTTHLRKWGMLTGGAALLMGGWLQLGALQLALGGESWRTLLLGTRSGNLLLIRNGLTAAVLLWAWLTTVDHPPHGPDKTPKRRNVDMGLIVQMAIGVAILATFAMGSHASAVAGRNWAMLGDLIHFAAAAIWMGGLLLLAILLWQMHNRLTPDNAAALRQTVQRFSTTAMLAVFVLICSGLFSSVVQLP
;
A
#
# COMPACT_ATOMS: atom_id res chain seq x y z
N GLN A 1 27.03 -25.94 0.67
CA GLN A 1 26.32 -24.65 0.66
C GLN A 1 25.11 -24.79 -0.24
N ILE A 2 24.02 -24.09 0.07
CA ILE A 2 22.81 -24.01 -0.75
C ILE A 2 22.58 -22.54 -1.05
N ASP A 3 22.39 -22.19 -2.31
CA ASP A 3 22.17 -20.83 -2.78
C ASP A 3 20.74 -20.70 -3.32
N LEU A 4 20.03 -19.66 -2.89
CA LEU A 4 18.65 -19.37 -3.26
C LEU A 4 18.57 -17.96 -3.85
N TRP A 5 18.03 -17.82 -5.06
CA TRP A 5 17.72 -16.54 -5.69
C TRP A 5 16.22 -16.32 -5.77
N PHE A 6 15.79 -15.13 -5.37
CA PHE A 6 14.40 -14.71 -5.35
C PHE A 6 14.13 -13.64 -6.39
N SER A 7 12.87 -13.47 -6.77
CA SER A 7 12.47 -12.42 -7.70
C SER A 7 12.49 -11.02 -7.08
N GLU A 8 12.54 -10.91 -5.74
CA GLU A 8 12.46 -9.66 -5.01
C GLU A 8 13.51 -9.55 -3.92
N PRO A 9 13.95 -8.31 -3.56
CA PRO A 9 14.86 -8.09 -2.45
C PRO A 9 14.25 -8.51 -1.11
N LEU A 10 15.05 -9.16 -0.26
CA LEU A 10 14.63 -9.75 1.01
C LEU A 10 14.96 -8.88 2.22
N GLU A 11 14.05 -8.83 3.20
CA GLU A 11 14.34 -8.28 4.53
C GLU A 11 15.27 -9.24 5.28
N ALA A 12 16.56 -8.88 5.38
CA ALA A 12 17.62 -9.76 5.91
C ALA A 12 17.44 -10.15 7.38
N THR A 13 16.74 -9.32 8.17
CA THR A 13 16.49 -9.57 9.60
C THR A 13 15.36 -10.57 9.84
N ILE A 14 14.47 -10.76 8.87
CA ILE A 14 13.27 -11.60 8.99
C ILE A 14 13.36 -12.86 8.12
N SER A 15 13.96 -12.72 6.93
CA SER A 15 14.05 -13.80 5.95
C SER A 15 15.08 -14.85 6.37
N ARG A 16 14.70 -16.13 6.33
CA ARG A 16 15.57 -17.24 6.73
C ARG A 16 15.27 -18.51 5.94
N ALA A 17 16.24 -19.42 5.93
CA ALA A 17 16.09 -20.78 5.42
C ALA A 17 16.68 -21.78 6.42
N TRP A 18 16.16 -23.00 6.42
CA TRP A 18 16.61 -24.09 7.28
C TRP A 18 16.37 -25.45 6.61
N VAL A 19 17.03 -26.49 7.11
CA VAL A 19 16.86 -27.86 6.62
C VAL A 19 16.08 -28.65 7.65
N VAL A 20 15.10 -29.43 7.19
CA VAL A 20 14.41 -30.42 8.02
C VAL A 20 14.73 -31.84 7.53
N ASP A 21 14.78 -32.78 8.46
CA ASP A 21 14.94 -34.21 8.17
C ASP A 21 13.65 -34.84 7.60
N ALA A 22 13.71 -36.13 7.27
CA ALA A 22 12.55 -36.89 6.78
C ALA A 22 11.40 -37.00 7.81
N ALA A 23 11.68 -36.81 9.11
CA ALA A 23 10.67 -36.77 10.16
C ALA A 23 10.05 -35.36 10.33
N GLY A 24 10.61 -34.33 9.69
CA GLY A 24 10.18 -32.94 9.78
C GLY A 24 10.84 -32.15 10.90
N ASN A 25 11.90 -32.67 11.53
CA ASN A 25 12.64 -31.95 12.55
C ASN A 25 13.66 -31.01 11.90
N GLU A 26 13.71 -29.75 12.35
CA GLU A 26 14.75 -28.80 11.94
C GLU A 26 16.12 -29.27 12.42
N LEU A 27 17.08 -29.34 11.48
CA LEU A 27 18.45 -29.68 11.77
C LEU A 27 19.16 -28.47 12.41
N PRO A 28 19.87 -28.66 13.54
CA PRO A 28 20.57 -27.58 14.21
C PRO A 28 21.75 -27.07 13.36
N GLY A 29 22.04 -25.77 13.45
CA GLY A 29 23.25 -25.17 12.87
C GLY A 29 23.11 -24.62 11.45
N GLY A 30 21.93 -24.72 10.83
CA GLY A 30 21.65 -24.03 9.57
C GLY A 30 21.72 -22.52 9.74
N ARG A 31 22.74 -21.86 9.16
CA ARG A 31 22.82 -20.39 9.12
C ARG A 31 22.42 -19.92 7.73
N ALA A 32 21.25 -19.29 7.66
CA ALA A 32 20.84 -18.53 6.49
C ALA A 32 21.38 -17.11 6.58
N ASN A 33 21.85 -16.58 5.47
CA ASN A 33 22.31 -15.20 5.37
C ASN A 33 21.89 -14.61 4.01
N VAL A 34 21.17 -13.51 4.04
CA VAL A 34 20.89 -12.70 2.84
C VAL A 34 22.15 -11.92 2.48
N ASP A 35 22.54 -11.94 1.21
CA ASP A 35 23.73 -11.23 0.75
C ASP A 35 23.51 -9.70 0.87
N ALA A 36 24.50 -9.01 1.43
CA ALA A 36 24.51 -7.56 1.55
C ALA A 36 24.74 -6.86 0.21
N ALA A 37 25.41 -7.54 -0.74
CA ALA A 37 25.66 -7.03 -2.09
C ALA A 37 24.48 -7.30 -3.04
N ASP A 38 23.72 -8.37 -2.80
CA ASP A 38 22.55 -8.77 -3.57
C ASP A 38 21.43 -9.23 -2.64
N ALA A 39 20.51 -8.33 -2.31
CA ALA A 39 19.40 -8.64 -1.41
C ALA A 39 18.41 -9.68 -1.98
N THR A 40 18.54 -10.10 -3.25
CA THR A 40 17.74 -11.19 -3.83
C THR A 40 18.38 -12.57 -3.62
N HIS A 41 19.62 -12.62 -3.12
CA HIS A 41 20.37 -13.84 -2.90
C HIS A 41 20.44 -14.19 -1.42
N MET A 42 20.09 -15.43 -1.09
CA MET A 42 20.23 -16.01 0.25
C MET A 42 21.12 -17.24 0.18
N THR A 43 22.06 -17.32 1.12
CA THR A 43 22.92 -18.49 1.30
C THR A 43 22.48 -19.26 2.54
N LEU A 44 22.45 -20.59 2.45
CA LEU A 44 22.23 -21.49 3.58
C LEU A 44 23.43 -22.43 3.70
N GLN A 45 24.08 -22.39 4.86
CA GLN A 45 25.11 -23.36 5.23
C GLN A 45 24.46 -24.46 6.09
N PRO A 46 24.11 -25.63 5.53
CA PRO A 46 23.63 -26.74 6.34
C PRO A 46 24.76 -27.32 7.19
N PRO A 47 24.44 -28.01 8.30
CA PRO A 47 25.40 -28.88 8.98
C PRO A 47 25.88 -29.99 8.04
N ASP A 48 26.91 -30.75 8.44
CA ASP A 48 27.34 -31.93 7.70
C ASP A 48 26.18 -32.94 7.63
N LEU A 49 25.71 -33.20 6.40
CA LEU A 49 24.58 -34.08 6.14
C LEU A 49 25.08 -35.48 5.75
N ALA A 50 24.54 -36.50 6.41
CA ALA A 50 24.69 -37.88 5.96
C ALA A 50 23.83 -38.13 4.70
N PRO A 51 24.08 -39.21 3.94
CA PRO A 51 23.14 -39.67 2.93
C PRO A 51 21.73 -39.80 3.51
N GLY A 52 20.75 -39.13 2.90
CA GLY A 52 19.39 -39.05 3.42
C GLY A 52 18.45 -38.20 2.57
N ILE A 53 17.18 -38.18 2.98
CA ILE A 53 16.14 -37.32 2.40
C ILE A 53 15.90 -36.16 3.37
N TYR A 54 16.00 -34.95 2.83
CA TYR A 54 15.84 -33.69 3.54
C TYR A 54 14.88 -32.78 2.78
N THR A 55 14.37 -31.77 3.46
CA THR A 55 13.63 -30.67 2.83
C THR A 55 14.29 -29.37 3.23
N VAL A 56 14.59 -28.53 2.25
CA VAL A 56 14.99 -27.14 2.50
C VAL A 56 13.72 -26.33 2.58
N VAL A 57 13.50 -25.68 3.71
CA VAL A 57 12.39 -24.75 3.93
C VAL A 57 12.94 -23.35 3.97
N TYR A 58 12.22 -22.41 3.37
CA TYR A 58 12.55 -21.00 3.43
C TYR A 58 11.33 -20.17 3.76
N ARG A 59 11.57 -19.09 4.48
CA ARG A 59 10.60 -18.07 4.80
C ARG A 59 11.19 -16.72 4.43
N THR A 60 10.51 -15.98 3.59
CA THR A 60 10.98 -14.69 3.09
C THR A 60 9.99 -13.60 3.42
N LEU A 61 10.51 -12.39 3.66
CA LEU A 61 9.73 -11.16 3.71
C LEU A 61 10.29 -10.21 2.64
N SER A 62 9.47 -9.80 1.70
CA SER A 62 9.89 -8.90 0.63
C SER A 62 10.06 -7.46 1.13
N GLN A 63 11.16 -6.81 0.75
CA GLN A 63 11.34 -5.37 0.95
C GLN A 63 10.41 -4.55 0.03
N ALA A 64 9.94 -5.14 -1.08
CA ALA A 64 9.19 -4.43 -2.10
C ALA A 64 7.75 -4.16 -1.67
N ASP A 65 7.02 -5.22 -1.32
CA ASP A 65 5.59 -5.20 -1.04
C ASP A 65 5.21 -5.62 0.39
N GLY A 66 6.21 -6.03 1.19
CA GLY A 66 6.02 -6.48 2.56
C GLY A 66 5.28 -7.80 2.71
N HIS A 67 5.18 -8.61 1.65
CA HIS A 67 4.58 -9.94 1.74
C HIS A 67 5.55 -10.95 2.32
N GLU A 68 5.00 -11.77 3.21
CA GLU A 68 5.64 -12.99 3.68
C GLU A 68 5.35 -14.12 2.70
N TRP A 69 6.33 -14.98 2.50
CA TRP A 69 6.19 -16.20 1.71
C TRP A 69 6.90 -17.35 2.42
N LEU A 70 6.23 -18.50 2.48
CA LEU A 70 6.78 -19.74 3.01
C LEU A 70 6.81 -20.77 1.87
N GLY A 71 7.98 -21.32 1.61
CA GLY A 71 8.17 -22.32 0.56
C GLY A 71 9.19 -23.37 0.96
N SER A 72 9.27 -24.42 0.15
CA SER A 72 10.22 -25.49 0.36
C SER A 72 10.53 -26.28 -0.90
N PHE A 73 11.64 -27.01 -0.89
CA PHE A 73 12.00 -27.97 -1.93
C PHE A 73 12.74 -29.17 -1.34
N PRO A 74 12.59 -30.37 -1.92
CA PRO A 74 13.28 -31.56 -1.44
C PRO A 74 14.77 -31.55 -1.81
N LEU A 75 15.58 -32.10 -0.91
CA LEU A 75 17.02 -32.31 -1.09
C LEU A 75 17.34 -33.77 -0.73
N THR A 76 17.82 -34.56 -1.68
CA THR A 76 18.24 -35.94 -1.43
C THR A 76 19.75 -36.06 -1.58
N LEU A 77 20.44 -36.46 -0.50
CA LEU A 77 21.85 -36.81 -0.54
C LEU A 77 21.97 -38.31 -0.79
N LEU A 78 22.62 -38.68 -1.89
CA LEU A 78 22.82 -40.08 -2.27
C LEU A 78 23.85 -40.77 -1.37
N ASN A 79 23.75 -42.10 -1.31
CA ASN A 79 24.81 -42.93 -0.73
C ASN A 79 26.11 -42.78 -1.53
N PRO A 80 27.29 -43.13 -0.95
CA PRO A 80 28.57 -43.07 -1.66
C PRO A 80 28.62 -43.91 -2.94
N ASP A 81 27.77 -44.94 -3.05
CA ASP A 81 27.62 -45.81 -4.23
C ASP A 81 26.64 -45.26 -5.28
N GLY A 82 26.10 -44.04 -5.06
CA GLY A 82 25.12 -43.39 -5.93
C GLY A 82 23.69 -43.90 -5.77
N THR A 83 23.44 -44.86 -4.87
CA THR A 83 22.09 -45.35 -4.61
C THR A 83 21.29 -44.37 -3.74
N ARG A 84 19.97 -44.40 -3.88
CA ARG A 84 19.08 -43.59 -3.02
C ARG A 84 19.02 -44.22 -1.62
N PRO A 85 19.23 -43.44 -0.54
CA PRO A 85 19.11 -43.94 0.83
C PRO A 85 17.73 -44.52 1.12
N ALA A 86 17.68 -45.62 1.89
CA ALA A 86 16.43 -46.21 2.36
C ALA A 86 15.87 -45.41 3.55
N GLY A 87 14.61 -44.98 3.48
CA GLY A 87 13.97 -44.15 4.51
C GLY A 87 12.51 -43.81 4.19
N LEU A 88 11.73 -43.48 5.23
CA LEU A 88 10.27 -43.39 5.23
C LEU A 88 9.66 -42.59 4.06
N ASN A 89 8.83 -43.29 3.29
CA ASN A 89 7.89 -42.84 2.26
C ASN A 89 8.51 -42.19 1.01
N ASP A 90 8.26 -42.83 -0.14
CA ASP A 90 8.50 -42.38 -1.51
C ASP A 90 7.74 -41.09 -1.91
N SER A 91 7.56 -40.14 -0.99
CA SER A 91 6.87 -38.88 -1.25
C SER A 91 7.54 -37.75 -0.46
N PRO A 92 8.60 -37.13 -1.02
CA PRO A 92 9.13 -35.84 -0.58
C PRO A 92 8.05 -34.73 -0.46
N ALA A 93 6.87 -34.96 -1.03
CA ALA A 93 5.70 -34.08 -0.97
C ALA A 93 5.11 -33.86 0.44
N SER A 94 5.29 -34.77 1.41
CA SER A 94 4.57 -34.66 2.70
C SER A 94 5.25 -33.74 3.73
N ALA A 95 6.55 -33.49 3.63
CA ALA A 95 7.24 -32.44 4.39
C ALA A 95 7.23 -31.11 3.64
N ALA A 96 7.46 -31.14 2.32
CA ALA A 96 7.43 -29.95 1.47
C ALA A 96 6.04 -29.30 1.38
N GLY A 97 4.99 -30.11 1.18
CA GLY A 97 3.60 -29.63 1.11
C GLY A 97 3.01 -29.14 2.44
N ARG A 98 3.68 -29.38 3.56
CA ARG A 98 3.33 -28.77 4.87
C ARG A 98 3.89 -27.34 5.03
N ALA A 99 4.85 -26.95 4.19
CA ALA A 99 5.59 -25.70 4.31
C ALA A 99 5.43 -24.77 3.09
N THR A 100 4.49 -25.04 2.19
CA THR A 100 4.16 -24.14 1.07
C THR A 100 2.90 -23.35 1.39
N ASN A 101 3.02 -22.03 1.47
CA ASN A 101 1.88 -21.12 1.55
C ASN A 101 1.51 -20.60 0.15
N ASP A 102 1.09 -21.49 -0.76
CA ASP A 102 0.41 -21.08 -2.03
C ASP A 102 -1.03 -20.56 -1.78
N ALA A 103 -1.32 -20.17 -0.54
CA ALA A 103 -2.65 -19.78 -0.10
C ALA A 103 -2.96 -18.35 -0.55
N LEU A 104 -4.22 -18.13 -0.92
CA LEU A 104 -4.75 -16.79 -1.10
C LEU A 104 -4.53 -15.94 0.18
N PRO A 105 -4.36 -14.62 0.05
CA PRO A 105 -4.22 -13.73 1.20
C PRO A 105 -5.33 -13.97 2.21
N THR A 106 -5.01 -13.91 3.50
CA THR A 106 -6.03 -14.08 4.53
C THR A 106 -7.10 -12.98 4.43
N PRO A 107 -8.35 -13.22 4.87
CA PRO A 107 -9.38 -12.18 4.85
C PRO A 107 -8.96 -10.89 5.56
N LEU A 108 -8.16 -11.00 6.63
CA LEU A 108 -7.62 -9.85 7.36
C LEU A 108 -6.59 -9.07 6.54
N GLU A 109 -5.68 -9.75 5.84
CA GLU A 109 -4.70 -9.11 4.93
C GLU A 109 -5.41 -8.39 3.78
N ALA A 110 -6.35 -9.08 3.12
CA ALA A 110 -7.11 -8.49 2.03
C ALA A 110 -7.91 -7.27 2.52
N PHE A 111 -8.66 -7.42 3.61
CA PHE A 111 -9.48 -6.35 4.16
C PHE A 111 -8.65 -5.14 4.60
N SER A 112 -7.54 -5.35 5.32
CA SER A 112 -6.67 -4.26 5.79
C SER A 112 -6.08 -3.45 4.64
N ARG A 113 -5.65 -4.12 3.57
CA ARG A 113 -5.17 -3.47 2.34
C ARG A 113 -6.26 -2.65 1.66
N TRP A 114 -7.44 -3.23 1.45
CA TRP A 114 -8.57 -2.51 0.86
C TRP A 114 -8.98 -1.31 1.70
N LEU A 115 -9.01 -1.45 3.02
CA LEU A 115 -9.35 -0.36 3.94
C LEU A 115 -8.33 0.80 3.82
N SER A 116 -7.03 0.50 3.80
CA SER A 116 -6.00 1.51 3.58
C SER A 116 -6.09 2.18 2.22
N LEU A 117 -6.27 1.40 1.15
CA LEU A 117 -6.39 1.94 -0.21
C LEU A 117 -7.62 2.84 -0.33
N MET A 118 -8.80 2.37 0.06
CA MET A 118 -10.03 3.17 0.01
C MET A 118 -9.93 4.43 0.87
N GLY A 119 -9.30 4.33 2.04
CA GLY A 119 -9.02 5.48 2.90
C GLY A 119 -8.15 6.53 2.20
N ALA A 120 -7.06 6.12 1.55
CA ALA A 120 -6.18 7.01 0.79
C ALA A 120 -6.90 7.65 -0.41
N LEU A 121 -7.67 6.87 -1.18
CA LEU A 121 -8.44 7.38 -2.33
C LEU A 121 -9.46 8.44 -1.88
N LEU A 122 -10.19 8.18 -0.79
CA LEU A 122 -11.17 9.12 -0.25
C LEU A 122 -10.51 10.39 0.30
N LEU A 123 -9.43 10.26 1.08
CA LEU A 123 -8.68 11.39 1.63
C LEU A 123 -8.16 12.31 0.51
N PHE A 124 -7.50 11.75 -0.49
CA PHE A 124 -6.96 12.51 -1.62
C PHE A 124 -8.08 13.08 -2.50
N GLY A 125 -9.16 12.32 -2.71
CA GLY A 125 -10.37 12.80 -3.38
C GLY A 125 -10.98 14.03 -2.69
N ALA A 126 -11.01 14.05 -1.35
CA ALA A 126 -11.51 15.18 -0.56
C ALA A 126 -10.61 16.43 -0.67
N VAL A 127 -9.30 16.23 -0.75
CA VAL A 127 -8.33 17.30 -1.06
C VAL A 127 -8.60 17.86 -2.46
N ASN A 128 -8.71 16.99 -3.47
CA ASN A 128 -8.93 17.38 -4.86
C ASN A 128 -10.27 18.12 -5.05
N MET A 129 -11.34 17.68 -4.36
CA MET A 129 -12.65 18.32 -4.39
C MET A 129 -12.61 19.81 -4.03
N GLY A 130 -11.63 20.24 -3.21
CA GLY A 130 -11.41 21.66 -2.91
C GLY A 130 -11.12 22.50 -4.15
N TRP A 131 -10.31 21.98 -5.06
CA TRP A 131 -9.96 22.64 -6.32
C TRP A 131 -11.12 22.67 -7.32
N ILE A 132 -11.94 21.62 -7.31
CA ILE A 132 -13.12 21.50 -8.17
C ILE A 132 -14.20 22.49 -7.74
N VAL A 133 -14.39 22.65 -6.43
CA VAL A 133 -15.46 23.48 -5.87
C VAL A 133 -15.08 24.95 -5.71
N ALA A 134 -13.80 25.29 -5.53
CA ALA A 134 -13.37 26.66 -5.18
C ALA A 134 -13.98 27.79 -6.04
N PRO A 135 -14.10 27.69 -7.37
CA PRO A 135 -14.73 28.73 -8.20
C PRO A 135 -16.25 28.81 -8.08
N SER A 136 -16.90 27.72 -7.65
CA SER A 136 -18.35 27.59 -7.49
C SER A 136 -18.82 27.96 -6.08
N ALA A 137 -17.91 28.10 -5.12
CA ALA A 137 -18.19 28.31 -3.69
C ALA A 137 -18.59 29.75 -3.33
N ARG A 138 -19.52 30.35 -4.08
CA ARG A 138 -20.05 31.70 -3.81
C ARG A 138 -21.27 31.70 -2.90
N PRO A 139 -22.28 30.83 -3.09
CA PRO A 139 -23.40 30.77 -2.16
C PRO A 139 -22.92 30.24 -0.81
N LEU A 140 -23.18 30.97 0.28
CA LEU A 140 -22.72 30.59 1.63
C LEU A 140 -23.17 29.17 2.01
N GLN A 141 -24.41 28.80 1.69
CA GLN A 141 -24.93 27.46 1.96
C GLN A 141 -24.15 26.37 1.19
N PHE A 142 -23.85 26.60 -0.09
CA PHE A 142 -23.08 25.67 -0.91
C PHE A 142 -21.62 25.56 -0.42
N GLN A 143 -21.03 26.69 -0.04
CA GLN A 143 -19.69 26.73 0.56
C GLN A 143 -19.65 25.92 1.86
N GLN A 144 -20.60 26.12 2.79
CA GLN A 144 -20.68 25.36 4.04
C GLN A 144 -20.81 23.86 3.80
N VAL A 145 -21.72 23.45 2.91
CA VAL A 145 -21.93 22.03 2.60
C VAL A 145 -20.66 21.40 2.05
N THR A 146 -20.00 22.07 1.11
CA THR A 146 -18.79 21.53 0.47
C THR A 146 -17.57 21.55 1.38
N THR A 147 -17.41 22.53 2.26
CA THR A 147 -16.34 22.52 3.29
C THR A 147 -16.57 21.41 4.31
N HIS A 148 -17.81 21.23 4.80
CA HIS A 148 -18.16 20.12 5.69
C HIS A 148 -17.91 18.76 5.03
N LEU A 149 -18.37 18.58 3.79
CA LEU A 149 -18.21 17.34 3.06
C LEU A 149 -16.73 16.99 2.84
N ARG A 150 -15.90 17.97 2.46
CA ARG A 150 -14.45 17.77 2.35
C ARG A 150 -13.81 17.40 3.67
N LYS A 151 -14.14 18.12 4.75
CA LYS A 151 -13.61 17.84 6.09
C LYS A 151 -13.91 16.40 6.52
N TRP A 152 -15.17 15.98 6.42
CA TRP A 152 -15.57 14.63 6.79
C TRP A 152 -14.99 13.58 5.84
N GLY A 153 -14.90 13.85 4.53
CA GLY A 153 -14.19 12.98 3.60
C GLY A 153 -12.72 12.78 3.98
N MET A 154 -12.02 13.86 4.35
CA MET A 154 -10.64 13.77 4.84
C MET A 154 -10.55 12.98 6.14
N LEU A 155 -11.38 13.27 7.13
CA LEU A 155 -11.36 12.59 8.43
C LEU A 155 -11.69 11.10 8.31
N THR A 156 -12.75 10.74 7.57
CA THR A 156 -13.15 9.35 7.36
C THR A 156 -12.11 8.60 6.52
N GLY A 157 -11.62 9.19 5.43
CA GLY A 157 -10.58 8.59 4.60
C GLY A 157 -9.26 8.41 5.37
N GLY A 158 -8.85 9.43 6.12
CA GLY A 158 -7.66 9.39 6.96
C GLY A 158 -7.77 8.38 8.11
N ALA A 159 -8.92 8.29 8.78
CA ALA A 159 -9.16 7.28 9.82
C ALA A 159 -9.11 5.85 9.25
N ALA A 160 -9.74 5.62 8.10
CA ALA A 160 -9.67 4.33 7.41
C ALA A 160 -8.23 3.99 6.99
N LEU A 161 -7.47 4.98 6.48
CA LEU A 161 -6.07 4.81 6.11
C LEU A 161 -5.19 4.41 7.30
N LEU A 162 -5.31 5.14 8.41
CA LEU A 162 -4.58 4.86 9.66
C LEU A 162 -4.93 3.46 10.19
N MET A 163 -6.22 3.14 10.27
CA MET A 163 -6.71 1.86 10.77
C MET A 163 -6.24 0.70 9.88
N GLY A 164 -6.41 0.79 8.56
CA GLY A 164 -5.95 -0.23 7.63
C GLY A 164 -4.45 -0.46 7.73
N GLY A 165 -3.66 0.60 7.94
CA GLY A 165 -2.22 0.50 8.06
C GLY A 165 -1.78 -0.25 9.32
N TRP A 166 -2.42 0.02 10.46
CA TRP A 166 -2.18 -0.72 11.70
C TRP A 166 -2.67 -2.17 11.63
N LEU A 167 -3.82 -2.42 10.98
CA LEU A 167 -4.33 -3.77 10.75
C LEU A 167 -3.39 -4.58 9.86
N GLN A 168 -2.81 -3.96 8.82
CA GLN A 168 -1.86 -4.61 7.93
C GLN A 168 -0.60 -5.06 8.70
N LEU A 169 -0.07 -4.20 9.56
CA LEU A 169 1.06 -4.55 10.42
C LEU A 169 0.70 -5.65 11.43
N GLY A 170 -0.52 -5.61 12.00
CA GLY A 170 -1.02 -6.67 12.88
C GLY A 170 -1.19 -8.01 12.18
N ALA A 171 -1.65 -8.01 10.92
CA ALA A 171 -1.71 -9.21 10.10
C ALA A 171 -0.32 -9.80 9.86
N LEU A 172 0.67 -8.96 9.54
CA LEU A 172 2.06 -9.38 9.39
C LEU A 172 2.65 -9.94 10.70
N GLN A 173 2.34 -9.31 11.84
CA GLN A 173 2.77 -9.79 13.16
C GLN A 173 2.19 -11.17 13.50
N LEU A 174 0.92 -11.42 13.15
CA LEU A 174 0.27 -12.71 13.32
C LEU A 174 0.86 -13.77 12.38
N ALA A 175 1.14 -13.40 11.14
CA ALA A 175 1.77 -14.29 10.17
C ALA A 175 3.16 -14.69 10.64
N LEU A 176 4.01 -13.72 11.00
CA LEU A 176 5.40 -13.98 11.38
C LEU A 176 5.51 -14.73 12.71
N GLY A 177 4.81 -14.31 13.76
CA GLY A 177 4.94 -14.91 15.09
C GLY A 177 6.35 -14.72 15.68
N GLY A 178 6.45 -14.42 16.98
CA GLY A 178 7.74 -14.29 17.67
C GLY A 178 8.56 -13.02 17.38
N GLU A 179 8.28 -12.31 16.28
CA GLU A 179 8.90 -11.00 16.01
C GLU A 179 8.34 -9.89 16.90
N SER A 180 9.15 -8.89 17.21
CA SER A 180 8.69 -7.73 17.99
C SER A 180 8.08 -6.66 17.08
N TRP A 181 7.05 -5.95 17.57
CA TRP A 181 6.49 -4.78 16.87
C TRP A 181 7.54 -3.75 16.47
N ARG A 182 8.58 -3.59 17.29
CA ARG A 182 9.69 -2.67 17.02
C ARG A 182 10.51 -3.14 15.81
N THR A 183 10.78 -4.45 15.71
CA THR A 183 11.46 -5.05 14.56
C THR A 183 10.63 -4.85 13.30
N LEU A 184 9.32 -5.14 13.35
CA LEU A 184 8.45 -4.99 12.18
C LEU A 184 8.31 -3.53 11.75
N LEU A 185 8.18 -2.59 12.69
CA LEU A 185 8.00 -1.17 12.38
C LEU A 185 9.27 -0.49 11.89
N LEU A 186 10.39 -0.69 12.58
CA LEU A 186 11.63 0.08 12.35
C LEU A 186 12.67 -0.71 11.56
N GLY A 187 12.61 -2.05 11.65
CA GLY A 187 13.55 -2.97 11.04
C GLY A 187 13.13 -3.48 9.66
N THR A 188 11.97 -3.07 9.15
CA THR A 188 11.51 -3.40 7.79
C THR A 188 11.20 -2.13 6.99
N ARG A 189 11.41 -2.18 5.68
CA ARG A 189 11.07 -1.12 4.74
C ARG A 189 9.57 -0.84 4.74
N SER A 190 8.74 -1.88 4.76
CA SER A 190 7.28 -1.76 4.79
C SER A 190 6.76 -1.10 6.08
N GLY A 191 7.37 -1.41 7.23
CA GLY A 191 7.08 -0.73 8.50
C GLY A 191 7.46 0.75 8.47
N ASN A 192 8.63 1.08 7.92
CA ASN A 192 9.08 2.47 7.78
C ASN A 192 8.17 3.28 6.83
N LEU A 193 7.76 2.70 5.70
CA LEU A 193 6.79 3.33 4.79
C LEU A 193 5.43 3.56 5.46
N LEU A 194 4.96 2.60 6.26
CA LEU A 194 3.75 2.74 7.05
C LEU A 194 3.85 3.91 8.05
N LEU A 195 4.98 4.06 8.76
CA LEU A 195 5.20 5.16 9.69
C LEU A 195 5.18 6.52 8.99
N ILE A 196 5.87 6.64 7.85
CA ILE A 196 5.86 7.86 7.03
C ILE A 196 4.42 8.19 6.60
N ARG A 197 3.71 7.20 6.05
CA ARG A 197 2.33 7.36 5.58
C ARG A 197 1.38 7.81 6.70
N ASN A 198 1.45 7.18 7.86
CA ASN A 198 0.61 7.50 9.00
C ASN A 198 0.97 8.86 9.59
N GLY A 199 2.25 9.23 9.65
CA GLY A 199 2.71 10.55 10.07
C GLY A 199 2.20 11.67 9.15
N LEU A 200 2.33 11.49 7.84
CA LEU A 200 1.79 12.41 6.82
C LEU A 200 0.27 12.54 6.93
N THR A 201 -0.42 11.41 7.13
CA THR A 201 -1.88 11.39 7.31
C THR A 201 -2.29 12.16 8.57
N ALA A 202 -1.65 11.92 9.70
CA ALA A 202 -1.92 12.67 10.93
C ALA A 202 -1.66 14.17 10.76
N ALA A 203 -0.58 14.55 10.07
CA ALA A 203 -0.24 15.94 9.79
C ALA A 203 -1.30 16.65 8.94
N VAL A 204 -1.77 16.02 7.85
CA VAL A 204 -2.80 16.64 6.98
C VAL A 204 -4.16 16.73 7.67
N LEU A 205 -4.51 15.76 8.53
CA LEU A 205 -5.74 15.80 9.33
C LEU A 205 -5.68 16.90 10.39
N LEU A 206 -4.56 17.03 11.10
CA LEU A 206 -4.35 18.10 12.08
C LEU A 206 -4.41 19.47 11.40
N TRP A 207 -3.75 19.63 10.25
CA TRP A 207 -3.81 20.86 9.47
C TRP A 207 -5.26 21.20 9.07
N ALA A 208 -5.99 20.23 8.51
CA ALA A 208 -7.39 20.42 8.11
C ALA A 208 -8.30 20.75 9.30
N TRP A 209 -8.02 20.17 10.47
CA TRP A 209 -8.70 20.53 11.71
C TRP A 209 -8.46 21.98 12.09
N LEU A 210 -7.19 22.42 12.13
CA LEU A 210 -6.79 23.77 12.55
C LEU A 210 -7.26 24.88 11.60
N THR A 211 -7.22 24.66 10.29
CA THR A 211 -7.63 25.67 9.31
C THR A 211 -9.13 25.77 9.08
N THR A 212 -9.92 24.86 9.69
CA THR A 212 -11.39 24.89 9.65
C THR A 212 -12.01 25.34 10.97
N VAL A 213 -11.21 25.64 12.00
CA VAL A 213 -11.70 26.37 13.17
C VAL A 213 -11.97 27.81 12.73
N ASP A 214 -13.23 28.20 12.79
CA ASP A 214 -13.78 29.44 12.24
C ASP A 214 -12.91 30.65 12.62
N HIS A 215 -12.26 31.26 11.62
CA HIS A 215 -11.93 32.65 11.74
C HIS A 215 -13.22 33.40 11.39
N PRO A 216 -13.80 34.20 12.31
CA PRO A 216 -14.95 35.00 11.97
C PRO A 216 -14.62 35.81 10.71
N PRO A 217 -15.55 35.92 9.76
CA PRO A 217 -15.32 36.68 8.54
C PRO A 217 -14.88 38.07 8.97
N HIS A 218 -13.64 38.44 8.61
CA HIS A 218 -13.17 39.80 8.82
C HIS A 218 -14.18 40.72 8.14
N GLY A 219 -14.58 41.78 8.85
CA GLY A 219 -15.72 42.65 8.56
C GLY A 219 -15.80 43.18 7.12
N PRO A 220 -16.85 43.96 6.83
CA PRO A 220 -17.44 44.14 5.49
C PRO A 220 -16.58 44.87 4.44
N ASP A 221 -15.29 45.03 4.65
CA ASP A 221 -14.47 45.95 3.88
C ASP A 221 -13.05 45.43 3.64
N LYS A 222 -12.90 44.45 2.73
CA LYS A 222 -11.66 44.27 1.95
C LYS A 222 -12.01 43.81 0.54
N THR A 223 -11.73 44.70 -0.41
CA THR A 223 -11.64 44.48 -1.87
C THR A 223 -11.23 43.05 -2.26
N PRO A 224 -11.73 42.49 -3.38
CA PRO A 224 -11.45 41.13 -3.79
C PRO A 224 -9.96 41.01 -4.15
N LYS A 225 -9.14 40.63 -3.17
CA LYS A 225 -7.73 40.32 -3.43
C LYS A 225 -7.71 39.17 -4.43
N ARG A 226 -7.03 39.43 -5.56
CA ARG A 226 -6.73 38.52 -6.66
C ARG A 226 -6.54 37.08 -6.18
N ARG A 227 -7.02 36.14 -7.00
CA ARG A 227 -6.90 34.67 -6.96
C ARG A 227 -5.54 34.18 -6.45
N ASN A 228 -5.29 34.31 -5.15
CA ASN A 228 -4.26 33.55 -4.47
C ASN A 228 -4.86 32.17 -4.33
N VAL A 229 -4.28 31.21 -5.04
CA VAL A 229 -4.50 29.81 -4.73
C VAL A 229 -4.25 29.66 -3.24
N ASP A 230 -5.23 29.13 -2.52
CA ASP A 230 -5.11 28.89 -1.09
C ASP A 230 -3.87 28.01 -0.87
N MET A 231 -2.83 28.59 -0.26
CA MET A 231 -1.57 27.90 0.04
C MET A 231 -1.84 26.58 0.76
N GLY A 232 -2.92 26.54 1.55
CA GLY A 232 -3.40 25.35 2.20
C GLY A 232 -3.80 24.22 1.25
N LEU A 233 -4.50 24.52 0.16
CA LEU A 233 -4.85 23.51 -0.85
C LEU A 233 -3.61 22.96 -1.57
N ILE A 234 -2.58 23.78 -1.76
CA ILE A 234 -1.29 23.33 -2.33
C ILE A 234 -0.59 22.38 -1.36
N VAL A 235 -0.50 22.75 -0.09
CA VAL A 235 0.14 21.92 0.95
C VAL A 235 -0.61 20.60 1.13
N GLN A 236 -1.94 20.62 1.20
CA GLN A 236 -2.75 19.41 1.26
C GLN A 236 -2.51 18.50 0.05
N MET A 237 -2.43 19.08 -1.17
CA MET A 237 -2.17 18.32 -2.38
C MET A 237 -0.78 17.68 -2.34
N ALA A 238 0.25 18.43 -1.93
CA ALA A 238 1.61 17.92 -1.82
C ALA A 238 1.71 16.76 -0.81
N ILE A 239 1.08 16.89 0.36
CA ILE A 239 1.04 15.81 1.36
C ILE A 239 0.24 14.62 0.83
N GLY A 240 -0.88 14.86 0.16
CA GLY A 240 -1.67 13.80 -0.49
C GLY A 240 -0.86 13.01 -1.51
N VAL A 241 -0.09 13.69 -2.37
CA VAL A 241 0.81 13.04 -3.33
C VAL A 241 1.89 12.25 -2.61
N ALA A 242 2.48 12.79 -1.54
CA ALA A 242 3.47 12.09 -0.73
C ALA A 242 2.89 10.83 -0.07
N ILE A 243 1.65 10.87 0.40
CA ILE A 243 0.92 9.68 0.90
C ILE A 243 0.78 8.64 -0.21
N LEU A 244 0.31 9.02 -1.41
CA LEU A 244 0.17 8.08 -2.53
C LEU A 244 1.52 7.51 -2.99
N ALA A 245 2.59 8.30 -2.92
CA ALA A 245 3.94 7.84 -3.24
C ALA A 245 4.40 6.71 -2.31
N THR A 246 3.96 6.69 -1.04
CA THR A 246 4.28 5.55 -0.14
C THR A 246 3.65 4.23 -0.60
N PHE A 247 2.48 4.27 -1.26
CA PHE A 247 1.88 3.07 -1.85
C PHE A 247 2.67 2.59 -3.09
N ALA A 248 3.07 3.52 -3.96
CA ALA A 248 3.89 3.20 -5.12
C ALA A 248 5.28 2.67 -4.73
N MET A 249 5.86 3.18 -3.64
CA MET A 249 7.12 2.66 -3.10
C MET A 249 6.97 1.26 -2.48
N GLY A 250 5.80 0.94 -1.95
CA GLY A 250 5.46 -0.35 -1.33
C GLY A 250 4.75 -1.33 -2.26
N SER A 251 4.91 -1.20 -3.59
CA SER A 251 4.34 -2.09 -4.59
C SER A 251 5.42 -2.91 -5.31
N HIS A 252 5.00 -3.93 -6.07
CA HIS A 252 5.89 -4.70 -6.96
C HIS A 252 6.69 -3.82 -7.93
N ALA A 253 6.18 -2.64 -8.30
CA ALA A 253 6.90 -1.68 -9.14
C ALA A 253 8.24 -1.23 -8.54
N SER A 254 8.45 -1.40 -7.23
CA SER A 254 9.72 -1.10 -6.56
C SER A 254 10.81 -2.17 -6.76
N ALA A 255 10.44 -3.38 -7.19
CA ALA A 255 11.34 -4.52 -7.39
C ALA A 255 11.71 -4.79 -8.86
N VAL A 256 11.02 -4.19 -9.84
CA VAL A 256 11.26 -4.46 -11.27
C VAL A 256 12.47 -3.69 -11.83
N ALA A 257 13.02 -4.18 -12.94
CA ALA A 257 13.98 -3.43 -13.75
C ALA A 257 13.37 -2.09 -14.20
N GLY A 258 14.10 -0.99 -14.00
CA GLY A 258 13.56 0.35 -14.26
C GLY A 258 12.58 0.85 -13.19
N ARG A 259 12.65 0.33 -11.95
CA ARG A 259 11.79 0.67 -10.79
C ARG A 259 11.33 2.13 -10.68
N ASN A 260 12.18 3.10 -11.01
CA ASN A 260 11.83 4.52 -10.90
C ASN A 260 10.66 4.89 -11.82
N TRP A 261 10.64 4.37 -13.06
CA TRP A 261 9.55 4.60 -14.02
C TRP A 261 8.30 3.80 -13.65
N ALA A 262 8.48 2.57 -13.16
CA ALA A 262 7.37 1.75 -12.71
C ALA A 262 6.65 2.39 -11.50
N MET A 263 7.40 2.85 -10.48
CA MET A 263 6.85 3.55 -9.33
C MET A 263 6.19 4.88 -9.72
N LEU A 264 6.74 5.61 -10.69
CA LEU A 264 6.09 6.82 -11.20
C LEU A 264 4.76 6.51 -11.90
N GLY A 265 4.71 5.43 -12.68
CA GLY A 265 3.50 4.91 -13.29
C GLY A 265 2.43 4.58 -12.24
N ASP A 266 2.81 3.84 -11.20
CA ASP A 266 1.94 3.51 -10.07
C ASP A 266 1.43 4.76 -9.34
N LEU A 267 2.31 5.74 -9.07
CA LEU A 267 1.91 7.00 -8.44
C LEU A 267 0.87 7.76 -9.28
N ILE A 268 1.09 7.85 -10.60
CA ILE A 268 0.16 8.47 -11.54
C ILE A 268 -1.17 7.71 -11.55
N HIS A 269 -1.13 6.38 -11.55
CA HIS A 269 -2.30 5.52 -11.51
C HIS A 269 -3.11 5.74 -10.22
N PHE A 270 -2.46 5.70 -9.06
CA PHE A 270 -3.11 5.94 -7.76
C PHE A 270 -3.70 7.35 -7.66
N ALA A 271 -3.00 8.38 -8.15
CA ALA A 271 -3.51 9.75 -8.15
C ALA A 271 -4.77 9.85 -9.02
N ALA A 272 -4.76 9.26 -10.22
CA ALA A 272 -5.92 9.24 -11.11
C ALA A 272 -7.10 8.46 -10.49
N ALA A 273 -6.84 7.30 -9.88
CA ALA A 273 -7.84 6.52 -9.16
C ALA A 273 -8.49 7.32 -8.02
N ALA A 274 -7.67 8.05 -7.26
CA ALA A 274 -8.14 8.83 -6.12
C ALA A 274 -9.00 10.03 -6.55
N ILE A 275 -8.57 10.73 -7.60
CA ILE A 275 -9.33 11.83 -8.20
C ILE A 275 -10.69 11.33 -8.69
N TRP A 276 -10.70 10.20 -9.40
CA TRP A 276 -11.91 9.64 -9.98
C TRP A 276 -12.84 9.03 -8.92
N MET A 277 -12.41 7.99 -8.20
CA MET A 277 -13.26 7.28 -7.24
C MET A 277 -13.58 8.12 -6.01
N GLY A 278 -12.57 8.74 -5.40
CA GLY A 278 -12.76 9.57 -4.20
C GLY A 278 -13.61 10.79 -4.49
N GLY A 279 -13.36 11.45 -5.63
CA GLY A 279 -14.17 12.57 -6.07
C GLY A 279 -15.60 12.17 -6.48
N LEU A 280 -15.81 11.01 -7.11
CA LEU A 280 -17.14 10.51 -7.49
C LEU A 280 -18.01 10.25 -6.25
N LEU A 281 -17.45 9.60 -5.22
CA LEU A 281 -18.17 9.34 -3.98
C LEU A 281 -18.61 10.66 -3.31
N LEU A 282 -17.71 11.63 -3.22
CA LEU A 282 -18.04 12.94 -2.64
C LEU A 282 -19.04 13.70 -3.52
N LEU A 283 -18.93 13.64 -4.84
CA LEU A 283 -19.90 14.27 -5.73
C LEU A 283 -21.30 13.65 -5.56
N ALA A 284 -21.40 12.33 -5.45
CA ALA A 284 -22.67 11.65 -5.20
C ALA A 284 -23.32 12.11 -3.88
N ILE A 285 -22.53 12.22 -2.81
CA ILE A 285 -23.00 12.73 -1.51
C ILE A 285 -23.41 14.21 -1.62
N LEU A 286 -22.64 15.03 -2.35
CA LEU A 286 -22.97 16.43 -2.57
C LEU A 286 -24.31 16.59 -3.31
N LEU A 287 -24.53 15.81 -4.37
CA LEU A 287 -25.77 15.81 -5.14
C LEU A 287 -26.96 15.43 -4.24
N TRP A 288 -26.79 14.37 -3.42
CA TRP A 288 -27.81 13.95 -2.46
C TRP A 288 -28.15 15.03 -1.43
N GLN A 289 -27.13 15.67 -0.83
CA GLN A 289 -27.34 16.74 0.16
C GLN A 289 -27.97 18.01 -0.45
N MET A 290 -27.71 18.28 -1.73
CA MET A 290 -28.22 19.45 -2.45
C MET A 290 -29.57 19.26 -3.12
N HIS A 291 -30.05 18.03 -3.28
CA HIS A 291 -31.31 17.73 -3.98
C HIS A 291 -32.51 18.52 -3.42
N ASN A 292 -32.59 18.67 -2.09
CA ASN A 292 -33.67 19.41 -1.42
C ASN A 292 -33.32 20.88 -1.09
N ARG A 293 -32.19 21.40 -1.61
CA ARG A 293 -31.68 22.77 -1.30
C ARG A 293 -31.45 23.59 -2.57
N LEU A 294 -32.19 23.31 -3.64
CA LEU A 294 -32.02 23.92 -4.96
C LEU A 294 -32.63 25.33 -5.01
N THR A 295 -31.83 26.33 -4.64
CA THR A 295 -32.02 27.71 -5.09
C THR A 295 -31.36 27.91 -6.46
N PRO A 296 -31.72 28.94 -7.26
CA PRO A 296 -31.06 29.22 -8.54
C PRO A 296 -29.53 29.32 -8.43
N ASP A 297 -29.04 29.97 -7.38
CA ASP A 297 -27.60 30.13 -7.11
C ASP A 297 -26.92 28.81 -6.77
N ASN A 298 -27.53 27.99 -5.91
CA ASN A 298 -27.01 26.66 -5.58
C ASN A 298 -27.04 25.73 -6.80
N ALA A 299 -28.09 25.81 -7.64
CA ALA A 299 -28.20 25.02 -8.85
C ALA A 299 -27.10 25.39 -9.87
N ALA A 300 -26.78 26.67 -10.01
CA ALA A 300 -25.67 27.14 -10.86
C ALA A 300 -24.31 26.64 -10.33
N ALA A 301 -24.05 26.78 -9.02
CA ALA A 301 -22.83 26.30 -8.38
C ALA A 301 -22.65 24.78 -8.49
N LEU A 302 -23.74 24.02 -8.31
CA LEU A 302 -23.76 22.57 -8.46
C LEU A 302 -23.49 22.16 -9.89
N ARG A 303 -24.14 22.79 -10.88
CA ARG A 303 -23.90 22.54 -12.31
C ARG A 303 -22.44 22.78 -12.70
N GLN A 304 -21.86 23.91 -12.26
CA GLN A 304 -20.46 24.22 -12.51
C GLN A 304 -19.53 23.18 -11.88
N THR A 305 -19.81 22.75 -10.66
CA THR A 305 -19.05 21.72 -9.96
C THR A 305 -19.10 20.38 -10.69
N VAL A 306 -20.30 19.95 -11.13
CA VAL A 306 -20.49 18.73 -11.92
C VAL A 306 -19.70 18.80 -13.23
N GLN A 307 -19.80 19.88 -14.00
CA GLN A 307 -19.08 20.04 -15.28
C GLN A 307 -17.56 19.95 -15.10
N ARG A 308 -17.02 20.58 -14.04
CA ARG A 308 -15.59 20.54 -13.74
C ARG A 308 -15.15 19.16 -13.29
N PHE A 309 -15.92 18.51 -12.40
CA PHE A 309 -15.63 17.13 -12.01
C PHE A 309 -15.68 16.19 -13.20
N SER A 310 -16.69 16.26 -14.07
CA SER A 310 -16.81 15.41 -15.25
C SER A 310 -15.59 15.52 -16.17
N THR A 311 -15.08 16.74 -16.40
CA THR A 311 -13.87 16.95 -17.22
C THR A 311 -12.64 16.34 -16.56
N THR A 312 -12.44 16.59 -15.27
CA THR A 312 -11.32 16.03 -14.50
C THR A 312 -11.41 14.50 -14.41
N ALA A 313 -12.59 13.94 -14.21
CA ALA A 313 -12.87 12.51 -14.15
C ALA A 313 -12.56 11.82 -15.48
N MET A 314 -12.95 12.43 -16.60
CA MET A 314 -12.63 11.89 -17.93
C MET A 314 -11.12 11.83 -18.17
N LEU A 315 -10.37 12.88 -17.80
CA LEU A 315 -8.92 12.87 -17.87
C LEU A 315 -8.31 11.82 -16.94
N ALA A 316 -8.81 11.70 -15.71
CA ALA A 316 -8.35 10.70 -14.75
C ALA A 316 -8.58 9.27 -15.27
N VAL A 317 -9.75 8.97 -15.85
CA VAL A 317 -10.04 7.65 -16.45
C VAL A 317 -9.13 7.37 -17.65
N PHE A 318 -8.87 8.35 -18.51
CA PHE A 318 -7.91 8.19 -19.59
C PHE A 318 -6.50 7.86 -19.06
N VAL A 319 -6.04 8.59 -18.04
CA VAL A 319 -4.76 8.33 -17.38
C VAL A 319 -4.73 6.94 -16.73
N LEU A 320 -5.82 6.49 -16.11
CA LEU A 320 -5.93 5.14 -15.54
C LEU A 320 -5.75 4.06 -16.60
N ILE A 321 -6.38 4.23 -17.76
CA ILE A 321 -6.24 3.28 -18.88
C ILE A 321 -4.78 3.25 -19.36
N CYS A 322 -4.18 4.42 -19.64
CA CYS A 322 -2.80 4.49 -20.12
C CYS A 322 -1.79 3.94 -19.10
N SER A 323 -1.91 4.32 -17.84
CA SER A 323 -1.01 3.85 -16.77
C SER A 323 -1.23 2.36 -16.47
N GLY A 324 -2.46 1.84 -16.54
CA GLY A 324 -2.73 0.41 -16.40
C GLY A 324 -2.14 -0.43 -17.54
N LEU A 325 -2.25 0.03 -18.78
CA LEU A 325 -1.60 -0.60 -19.93
C LEU A 325 -0.07 -0.58 -19.78
N PHE A 326 0.49 0.54 -19.37
CA PHE A 326 1.92 0.64 -19.07
C PHE A 326 2.35 -0.38 -18.00
N SER A 327 1.65 -0.43 -16.86
CA SER A 327 1.97 -1.38 -15.78
C SER A 327 1.83 -2.83 -16.24
N SER A 328 0.87 -3.17 -17.12
CA SER A 328 0.77 -4.54 -17.65
C SER A 328 1.99 -4.96 -18.46
N VAL A 329 2.61 -4.05 -19.23
CA VAL A 329 3.82 -4.34 -20.01
C VAL A 329 5.05 -4.44 -19.11
N VAL A 330 5.06 -3.70 -18.01
CA VAL A 330 6.19 -3.69 -17.06
C VAL A 330 6.17 -4.89 -16.12
N GLN A 331 4.98 -5.37 -15.73
CA GLN A 331 4.82 -6.37 -14.67
C GLN A 331 4.50 -7.78 -15.18
N LEU A 332 4.00 -7.91 -16.42
CA LEU A 332 3.78 -9.21 -17.03
C LEU A 332 5.01 -9.60 -17.89
N PRO A 333 5.50 -10.85 -17.78
CA PRO A 333 6.63 -11.33 -18.56
C PRO A 333 6.33 -11.50 -20.06
#